data_AF-A0A1H4I3R7-F1
#
_entry.id   AF-A0A1H4I3R7-F1
#
_cell.length_a   1.000
_cell.length_b   1.000
_cell.length_c   1.000
_cell.angle_alpha   90.00
_cell.angle_beta   90.00
_cell.angle_gamma   90.00
#
_symmetry.space_group_name_H-M   'P 1'
#
loop_
_entity.id
_entity.type
_entity.pdbx_description
1 polymer ?
#
loop_
_entity_poly.entity_id
_entity_poly.type
_entity_poly.pdbx_seq_one_letter_code
_entity_poly.pdbx_strand_id
1 'polypeptide(L)'
;MSTTRKERLVAAVQEDLNKRTKLEWIEGAAALKHERFEVAGALFDCQANTLLSQQEVQNRLDAYLRPAVTKEESLNVDSEG
;
A
#
# COMPACT_ATOMS: atom_id res chain seq x y z
N MET A 1 -24.12 -16.77 19.20
CA MET A 1 -22.66 -16.95 19.31
C MET A 1 -22.03 -15.58 19.17
N SER A 2 -21.73 -14.93 20.30
CA SER A 2 -21.31 -13.53 20.35
C SER A 2 -19.78 -13.45 20.26
N THR A 3 -19.25 -13.41 19.05
CA THR A 3 -17.82 -13.26 18.83
C THR A 3 -17.36 -11.92 19.42
N THR A 4 -16.51 -12.03 20.42
CA THR A 4 -16.17 -10.95 21.35
C THR A 4 -15.15 -10.02 20.69
N ARG A 5 -15.32 -8.70 20.87
CA ARG A 5 -14.51 -7.56 20.38
C ARG A 5 -12.98 -7.69 20.55
N LYS A 6 -12.50 -8.69 21.29
CA LYS A 6 -11.11 -8.98 21.63
C LYS A 6 -10.31 -9.51 20.43
N GLU A 7 -10.92 -10.24 19.51
CA GLU A 7 -10.25 -10.75 18.30
C GLU A 7 -9.86 -9.66 17.29
N ARG A 8 -10.61 -8.56 17.24
CA ARG A 8 -10.34 -7.45 16.29
C ARG A 8 -9.09 -6.64 16.64
N LEU A 9 -8.71 -6.59 17.92
CA LEU A 9 -7.53 -5.87 18.38
C LEU A 9 -6.25 -6.69 18.18
N VAL A 10 -6.33 -8.02 18.28
CA VAL A 10 -5.18 -8.90 18.07
C VAL A 10 -4.73 -8.91 16.60
N ALA A 11 -5.66 -8.87 15.65
CA ALA A 11 -5.33 -8.73 14.23
C ALA A 11 -4.61 -7.40 13.93
N ALA A 12 -5.17 -6.29 14.42
CA ALA A 12 -4.59 -4.96 14.22
C ALA A 12 -3.21 -4.76 14.89
N VAL A 13 -2.98 -5.41 16.04
CA VAL A 13 -1.66 -5.40 16.70
C VAL A 13 -0.66 -6.30 15.99
N GLN A 14 -1.10 -7.43 15.42
CA GLN A 14 -0.21 -8.33 14.69
C GLN A 14 0.29 -7.71 13.37
N GLU A 15 -0.52 -6.84 12.75
CA GLU A 15 -0.16 -6.04 11.57
C GLU A 15 0.91 -4.96 11.89
N ASP A 16 0.93 -4.42 13.12
CA ASP A 16 1.94 -3.42 13.54
C ASP A 16 3.30 -4.05 13.90
N LEU A 17 3.34 -5.37 14.21
CA LEU A 17 4.58 -6.07 14.59
C LEU A 17 5.45 -6.55 13.41
N ASN A 18 4.94 -6.60 12.17
CA ASN A 18 5.76 -6.93 10.99
C ASN A 18 6.32 -5.67 10.32
N LYS A 19 6.88 -4.75 11.12
CA LYS A 19 7.70 -3.67 10.56
C LYS A 19 8.95 -4.28 9.95
N ARG A 20 9.01 -4.28 8.63
CA ARG A 20 10.13 -4.79 7.85
C ARG A 20 10.87 -3.64 7.17
N THR A 21 12.12 -3.86 6.82
CA THR A 21 12.90 -2.86 6.09
C THR A 21 12.38 -2.75 4.65
N LYS A 22 12.71 -1.65 3.95
CA LYS A 22 12.39 -1.49 2.53
C LYS A 22 12.86 -2.69 1.69
N LEU A 23 14.07 -3.19 1.94
CA LEU A 23 14.61 -4.36 1.22
C LEU A 23 13.76 -5.61 1.46
N GLU A 24 13.44 -5.91 2.71
CA GLU A 24 12.57 -7.03 3.08
C GLU A 24 11.17 -6.92 2.47
N TRP A 25 10.63 -5.70 2.32
CA TRP A 25 9.37 -5.47 1.62
C TRP A 25 9.47 -5.71 0.12
N ILE A 26 10.58 -5.31 -0.51
CA ILE A 26 10.84 -5.55 -1.93
C ILE A 26 11.03 -7.05 -2.17
N GLU A 27 11.79 -7.76 -1.34
CA GLU A 27 11.97 -9.22 -1.43
C GLU A 27 10.66 -9.97 -1.14
N GLY A 28 9.88 -9.45 -0.19
CA GLY A 28 8.58 -9.96 0.22
C GLY A 28 7.40 -9.49 -0.61
N ALA A 29 7.60 -8.85 -1.77
CA ALA A 29 6.52 -8.30 -2.59
C ALA A 29 5.44 -9.34 -2.97
N ALA A 30 5.85 -10.60 -3.12
CA ALA A 30 4.94 -11.73 -3.36
C ALA A 30 3.89 -11.89 -2.26
N ALA A 31 4.21 -11.57 -1.00
CA ALA A 31 3.26 -11.60 0.12
C ALA A 31 2.20 -10.50 0.00
N LEU A 32 2.53 -9.38 -0.66
CA LEU A 32 1.63 -8.27 -0.94
C LEU A 32 0.84 -8.47 -2.24
N LYS A 33 1.07 -9.56 -2.99
CA LYS A 33 0.53 -9.79 -4.35
C LYS A 33 0.90 -8.69 -5.35
N HIS A 34 2.07 -8.08 -5.14
CA HIS A 34 2.64 -7.05 -6.00
C HIS A 34 4.00 -7.49 -6.52
N GLU A 35 4.46 -6.87 -7.59
CA GLU A 35 5.77 -7.11 -8.15
C GLU A 35 6.85 -6.35 -7.38
N ARG A 36 8.08 -6.88 -7.35
CA ARG A 36 9.20 -6.29 -6.61
C ARG A 36 9.53 -4.87 -7.08
N PHE A 37 9.38 -4.60 -8.37
CA PHE A 37 9.61 -3.28 -8.95
C PHE A 37 8.51 -2.28 -8.59
N GLU A 38 7.27 -2.72 -8.38
CA GLU A 38 6.18 -1.87 -7.91
C GLU A 38 6.44 -1.44 -6.46
N VAL A 39 6.83 -2.40 -5.61
CA VAL A 39 7.20 -2.12 -4.21
C VAL A 39 8.44 -1.24 -4.14
N ALA A 40 9.46 -1.50 -4.97
CA ALA A 40 10.67 -0.68 -5.02
C ALA A 40 10.38 0.75 -5.50
N GLY A 41 9.45 0.92 -6.45
CA GLY A 41 8.99 2.22 -6.94
C GLY A 41 8.20 2.98 -5.88
N ALA A 42 7.22 2.32 -5.24
CA ALA A 42 6.42 2.92 -4.16
C ALA A 42 7.26 3.30 -2.93
N LEU A 43 8.33 2.55 -2.67
CA LEU A 43 9.28 2.82 -1.59
C LEU A 43 10.54 3.57 -2.06
N PHE A 44 10.57 4.10 -3.29
CA PHE A 44 11.77 4.74 -3.85
C PHE A 44 12.26 5.89 -2.96
N ASP A 45 11.33 6.68 -2.44
CA ASP A 45 11.57 7.81 -1.53
C ASP A 45 12.01 7.38 -0.11
N CYS A 46 11.77 6.12 0.28
CA CYS A 46 12.16 5.60 1.59
C CYS A 46 13.62 5.11 1.59
N GLN A 47 14.31 5.27 2.72
CA GLN A 47 15.65 4.70 2.90
C GLN A 47 15.58 3.17 3.01
N ALA A 48 16.66 2.49 2.63
CA ALA A 48 16.73 1.02 2.67
C ALA A 48 16.48 0.45 4.08
N ASN A 49 16.90 1.17 5.11
CA ASN A 49 16.78 0.77 6.52
C ASN A 49 15.50 1.30 7.19
N THR A 50 14.61 1.97 6.45
CA THR A 50 13.34 2.44 7.01
C THR A 50 12.47 1.23 7.34
N LEU A 51 12.07 1.13 8.61
CA LEU A 51 11.10 0.17 9.08
C LEU A 51 9.70 0.64 8.72
N LEU A 52 9.04 -0.08 7.82
CA LEU A 52 7.71 0.25 7.32
C LEU A 52 6.74 -0.85 7.79
N SER A 53 5.57 -0.45 8.26
CA SER A 53 4.48 -1.39 8.52
C SER A 53 3.82 -1.81 7.21
N GLN A 54 3.12 -2.94 7.23
CA GLN A 54 2.42 -3.44 6.04
C GLN A 54 1.42 -2.41 5.48
N GLN A 55 0.68 -1.75 6.37
CA GLN A 55 -0.31 -0.74 6.00
C GLN A 55 0.34 0.48 5.33
N GLU A 56 1.50 0.93 5.82
CA GLU A 56 2.26 2.03 5.22
C GLU A 56 2.73 1.68 3.81
N VAL A 57 3.29 0.48 3.61
CA VAL A 57 3.72 0.00 2.30
C VAL A 57 2.53 -0.11 1.35
N GLN A 58 1.40 -0.63 1.81
CA GLN A 58 0.20 -0.78 1.01
C GLN A 58 -0.39 0.57 0.58
N ASN A 59 -0.42 1.55 1.47
CA ASN A 59 -0.89 2.91 1.15
C ASN A 59 0.03 3.59 0.12
N ARG A 60 1.35 3.43 0.26
CA ARG A 60 2.33 3.95 -0.70
C ARG A 60 2.24 3.25 -2.05
N LEU A 61 2.07 1.93 -2.05
CA LEU A 61 1.85 1.13 -3.26
C LEU A 61 0.59 1.56 -3.99
N ASP A 62 -0.52 1.73 -3.28
CA ASP A 62 -1.77 2.20 -3.88
C ASP A 62 -1.59 3.59 -4.48
N ALA A 63 -0.97 4.53 -3.76
CA ALA A 63 -0.66 5.86 -4.28
C ALA A 63 0.31 5.84 -5.49
N TYR A 64 1.21 4.87 -5.56
CA TYR A 64 2.15 4.71 -6.68
C TYR A 64 1.51 4.05 -7.91
N LEU A 65 0.68 3.02 -7.73
CA LEU A 65 0.02 2.27 -8.80
C LEU A 65 -1.25 2.96 -9.31
N ARG A 66 -1.95 3.63 -8.39
CA ARG A 66 -3.11 4.46 -8.64
C ARG A 66 -2.77 5.84 -8.11
N PRO A 67 -1.83 6.57 -8.77
CA PRO A 67 -1.71 7.99 -8.50
C PRO A 67 -3.12 8.52 -8.70
N ALA A 68 -3.75 9.00 -7.62
CA ALA A 68 -5.11 9.46 -7.67
C ALA A 68 -5.13 10.52 -8.77
N VAL A 69 -5.60 10.11 -9.95
CA VAL A 69 -5.95 11.00 -11.02
C VAL A 69 -7.01 11.81 -10.34
N THR A 70 -6.62 13.01 -9.94
CA THR A 70 -7.55 13.98 -9.41
C THR A 70 -8.62 14.02 -10.48
N LYS A 71 -9.82 13.70 -10.03
CA LYS A 71 -11.00 13.43 -10.82
C LYS A 71 -11.41 14.74 -11.50
N GLU A 72 -10.66 15.14 -12.52
CA GLU A 72 -10.87 16.32 -13.33
C GLU A 72 -10.41 16.00 -14.75
N GLU A 73 -11.14 15.10 -15.40
CA GLU A 73 -11.62 15.45 -16.73
C GLU A 73 -12.88 14.63 -16.99
N SER A 74 -13.99 15.21 -16.58
CA SER A 74 -15.24 15.09 -17.32
C SER A 74 -14.97 15.57 -18.75
N LEU A 75 -14.30 14.76 -19.57
CA LEU A 75 -14.23 14.91 -21.02
C LEU A 75 -15.64 14.71 -21.55
N ASN A 76 -16.50 15.70 -21.32
CA ASN A 76 -17.65 15.96 -22.15
C ASN A 76 -17.04 16.46 -23.46
N VAL A 77 -16.78 15.53 -24.37
CA VAL A 77 -16.63 15.86 -25.78
C VAL A 77 -18.04 16.14 -26.25
N ASP A 78 -18.53 17.35 -25.94
CA ASP A 78 -19.75 17.87 -26.54
C ASP A 78 -19.43 18.12 -28.02
N SER A 79 -20.22 17.47 -28.87
CA SER A 79 -20.14 17.57 -30.31
C SER A 79 -20.81 18.85 -30.75
N GLU A 80 -20.10 19.81 -31.35
CA GLU A 80 -20.66 20.69 -32.40
C GLU A 80 -19.57 21.52 -33.09
N GLY A 81 -19.60 21.56 -34.43
CA GLY A 81 -18.75 22.40 -35.29
C GLY A 81 -18.55 21.82 -36.67
#